data_AF-A0A6H2F2N4-F1
#
_entry.id   AF-A0A6H2F2N4-F1
#
_cell.length_a   1.000
_cell.length_b   1.000
_cell.length_c   1.000
_cell.angle_alpha   90.00
_cell.angle_beta   90.00
_cell.angle_gamma   90.00
#
_symmetry.space_group_name_H-M   'P 1'
#
loop_
_entity.id
_entity.type
_entity.pdbx_description
1 polymer ?
#
loop_
_entity_poly.entity_id
_entity_poly.type
_entity_poly.pdbx_seq_one_letter_code
_entity_poly.pdbx_strand_id
1 'polypeptide(L)'
;MNYKIIFILPFILMFSSCTILKRVIYQENTYQGNFLNINITNKIKNNMSKKQIIDILGYPYIINYKKNNTIWYYIFIKKSNSKLEQNTIILIFNNKNKLINIKKINLIKN
;
A
#
# COMPACT_ATOMS: atom_id res chain seq x y z
N MET A 1 -38.92 -3.94 52.60
CA MET A 1 -37.69 -3.86 51.79
C MET A 1 -37.98 -4.40 50.40
N ASN A 2 -37.69 -3.61 49.36
CA ASN A 2 -38.24 -3.78 48.02
C ASN A 2 -37.53 -4.92 47.27
N TYR A 3 -38.04 -6.16 47.38
CA TYR A 3 -37.48 -7.36 46.73
C TYR A 3 -37.39 -7.27 45.20
N LYS A 4 -38.14 -6.36 44.57
CA LYS A 4 -38.00 -6.01 43.15
C LYS A 4 -36.58 -5.51 42.82
N ILE A 5 -35.95 -4.76 43.73
CA ILE A 5 -34.59 -4.22 43.54
C ILE A 5 -33.55 -5.35 43.56
N ILE A 6 -33.80 -6.43 44.33
CA ILE A 6 -32.91 -7.59 44.44
C ILE A 6 -32.83 -8.36 43.12
N PHE A 7 -33.92 -8.44 42.35
CA PHE A 7 -33.95 -9.10 41.04
C PHE A 7 -33.37 -8.27 39.89
N ILE A 8 -33.45 -6.93 39.98
CA ILE A 8 -33.03 -6.02 38.91
C ILE A 8 -31.50 -5.85 38.86
N LEU A 9 -30.83 -5.88 40.02
CA LEU A 9 -29.39 -5.69 40.13
C LEU A 9 -28.54 -6.75 39.39
N PRO A 10 -28.78 -8.07 39.54
CA PRO A 10 -28.03 -9.09 38.78
C PRO A 10 -28.35 -9.05 37.28
N PHE A 11 -29.58 -8.66 36.90
CA PHE A 11 -29.98 -8.56 35.50
C PHE A 11 -29.16 -7.49 34.74
N ILE A 12 -28.90 -6.34 35.38
CA ILE A 12 -28.07 -5.26 34.80
C ILE A 12 -26.60 -5.68 34.65
N LEU A 13 -26.08 -6.49 35.58
CA LEU A 13 -24.72 -7.01 35.52
C LEU A 13 -24.51 -8.04 34.40
N MET A 14 -25.56 -8.72 33.92
CA MET A 14 -25.45 -9.64 32.79
C MET A 14 -25.32 -8.95 31.42
N PHE A 15 -25.71 -7.67 31.30
CA PHE A 15 -25.59 -6.89 30.06
C PHE A 15 -24.29 -6.09 29.92
N SER A 16 -23.38 -6.13 30.89
CA SER A 16 -22.11 -5.37 30.86
C SER A 16 -20.98 -6.04 30.05
N SER A 17 -21.29 -7.07 29.26
CA SER A 17 -20.36 -7.77 28.34
C SER A 17 -19.97 -6.95 27.10
N CYS A 18 -20.08 -5.62 27.15
CA CYS A 18 -19.66 -4.74 26.06
C CYS A 18 -18.15 -4.51 26.16
N THR A 19 -17.37 -5.41 25.57
CA THR A 19 -15.91 -5.33 25.50
C THR A 19 -15.44 -3.99 24.90
N ILE A 20 -14.95 -3.10 25.75
CA ILE A 20 -14.35 -1.79 25.37
C ILE A 20 -12.93 -1.95 24.78
N LEU A 21 -12.42 -3.18 24.69
CA LEU A 21 -11.07 -3.52 24.25
C LEU A 21 -10.96 -3.69 22.72
N LYS A 22 -11.43 -2.71 21.94
CA LYS A 22 -11.22 -2.70 20.48
C LYS A 22 -9.78 -2.36 20.07
N ARG A 23 -8.96 -1.86 21.00
CA ARG A 23 -7.64 -1.26 20.70
C ARG A 23 -6.44 -2.20 20.90
N VAL A 24 -6.67 -3.45 21.31
CA VAL A 24 -5.60 -4.46 21.53
C VAL A 24 -5.66 -5.57 20.46
N ILE A 25 -6.10 -5.23 19.25
CA ILE A 25 -5.93 -6.13 18.11
C ILE A 25 -4.59 -5.76 17.48
N TYR A 26 -3.62 -6.66 17.62
CA TYR A 26 -2.34 -6.53 16.94
C TYR A 26 -2.61 -6.46 15.43
N GLN A 27 -2.14 -5.38 14.80
CA GLN A 27 -2.19 -5.24 13.35
C GLN A 27 -0.80 -5.49 12.80
N GLU A 28 -0.67 -6.54 11.99
CA GLU A 28 0.57 -6.84 11.29
C GLU A 28 0.92 -5.76 10.28
N ASN A 29 2.22 -5.50 10.17
CA ASN A 29 2.75 -4.64 9.12
C ASN A 29 2.61 -5.37 7.79
N THR A 30 1.88 -4.76 6.86
CA THR A 30 1.65 -5.35 5.53
C THR A 30 2.44 -4.57 4.48
N TYR A 31 3.09 -5.33 3.60
CA TYR A 31 3.85 -4.82 2.46
C TYR A 31 3.21 -5.35 1.18
N GLN A 32 2.94 -4.47 0.21
CA GLN A 32 2.27 -4.83 -1.04
C GLN A 32 2.95 -4.18 -2.25
N GLY A 33 2.99 -4.92 -3.36
CA GLY A 33 3.48 -4.45 -4.65
C GLY A 33 4.98 -4.66 -4.89
N ASN A 34 5.56 -3.86 -5.79
CA ASN A 34 6.95 -4.01 -6.22
C ASN A 34 7.91 -3.48 -5.16
N PHE A 35 8.95 -4.23 -4.78
CA PHE A 35 9.97 -3.74 -3.84
C PHE A 35 10.85 -2.68 -4.49
N LEU A 36 10.76 -1.44 -4.00
CA LEU A 36 11.46 -0.28 -4.58
C LEU A 36 12.66 0.11 -3.72
N ASN A 37 13.81 -0.52 -3.97
CA ASN A 37 15.06 -0.11 -3.34
C ASN A 37 15.66 1.11 -4.05
N ILE A 38 16.02 2.16 -3.31
CA ILE A 38 16.68 3.38 -3.81
C ILE A 38 17.89 3.03 -4.69
N ASN A 39 18.74 2.09 -4.26
CA ASN A 39 19.95 1.71 -5.00
C ASN A 39 19.64 1.09 -6.36
N ILE A 40 18.53 0.35 -6.47
CA ILE A 40 18.09 -0.30 -7.71
C ILE A 40 17.43 0.73 -8.63
N THR A 41 16.57 1.58 -8.08
CA THR A 41 15.81 2.58 -8.86
C THR A 41 16.71 3.66 -9.47
N ASN A 42 17.86 3.95 -8.84
CA ASN A 42 18.86 4.88 -9.38
C ASN A 42 19.64 4.31 -10.57
N LYS A 43 19.61 3.00 -10.81
CA LYS A 43 20.23 2.39 -12.00
C LYS A 43 19.44 2.68 -13.27
N ILE A 44 18.15 3.01 -13.14
CA ILE A 44 17.25 3.25 -14.28
C ILE A 44 17.57 4.59 -14.91
N LYS A 45 17.79 4.58 -16.23
CA LYS A 45 18.12 5.76 -17.01
C LYS A 45 17.22 5.85 -18.24
N ASN A 46 17.04 7.05 -18.75
CA ASN A 46 16.36 7.26 -20.02
C ASN A 46 17.05 6.45 -21.13
N ASN A 47 16.28 6.12 -22.16
CA ASN A 47 16.66 5.29 -23.31
C ASN A 47 16.92 3.79 -23.00
N MET A 48 16.62 3.33 -21.78
CA MET A 48 16.55 1.90 -21.47
C MET A 48 15.37 1.23 -22.18
N SER A 49 15.54 -0.05 -22.51
CA SER A 49 14.47 -0.90 -23.06
C SER A 49 13.58 -1.46 -21.94
N LYS A 50 12.35 -1.85 -22.30
CA LYS A 50 11.44 -2.59 -21.41
C LYS A 50 12.09 -3.81 -20.76
N LYS A 51 12.87 -4.58 -21.53
CA LYS A 51 13.58 -5.78 -21.03
C LYS A 51 14.61 -5.44 -19.95
N GLN A 52 15.48 -4.47 -20.20
CA GLN A 52 16.47 -4.02 -19.22
C GLN A 52 15.82 -3.55 -17.91
N ILE A 53 14.65 -2.92 -18.01
CA ILE A 53 13.92 -2.46 -16.82
C ILE A 53 13.30 -3.64 -16.06
N ILE A 54 12.77 -4.63 -16.76
CA ILE A 54 12.30 -5.89 -16.14
C ILE A 54 13.46 -6.60 -15.43
N ASP A 55 14.65 -6.63 -16.01
CA ASP A 55 15.82 -7.26 -15.39
C ASP A 55 16.26 -6.53 -14.09
N ILE A 56 15.94 -5.23 -13.95
CA ILE A 56 16.30 -4.41 -12.79
C ILE A 56 15.19 -4.38 -11.73
N LEU A 57 13.93 -4.21 -12.13
CA LEU A 57 12.78 -3.99 -11.24
C LEU A 57 11.78 -5.14 -11.20
N GLY A 58 11.93 -6.15 -12.04
CA GLY A 58 10.90 -7.14 -12.31
C GLY A 58 9.77 -6.61 -13.19
N TYR A 59 8.72 -7.40 -13.35
CA TYR A 59 7.54 -6.98 -14.10
C TYR A 59 6.73 -5.92 -13.33
N PRO A 60 6.22 -4.89 -14.03
CA PRO A 60 5.34 -3.92 -13.41
C PRO A 60 4.01 -4.57 -13.06
N TYR A 61 3.42 -4.18 -11.93
CA TYR A 61 2.09 -4.67 -11.56
C TYR A 61 0.98 -4.08 -12.44
N ILE A 62 1.14 -2.83 -12.88
CA ILE A 62 0.14 -2.14 -13.72
C ILE A 62 0.80 -1.58 -14.97
N ILE A 63 0.18 -1.87 -16.12
CA ILE A 63 0.56 -1.36 -17.44
C ILE A 63 -0.64 -0.63 -18.03
N ASN A 64 -0.42 0.61 -18.47
CA ASN A 64 -1.40 1.41 -19.18
C ASN A 64 -0.89 1.72 -20.60
N TYR A 65 -1.68 1.35 -21.60
CA TYR A 65 -1.37 1.59 -23.00
C TYR A 65 -2.11 2.85 -23.48
N LYS A 66 -1.35 3.87 -23.88
CA LYS A 66 -1.85 5.07 -24.55
C LYS A 66 -1.51 5.01 -26.04
N LYS A 67 -2.20 5.81 -26.85
CA LYS A 67 -2.01 5.88 -28.32
C LYS A 67 -0.54 5.99 -28.75
N ASN A 68 0.24 6.81 -28.03
CA ASN A 68 1.63 7.11 -28.40
C ASN A 68 2.68 6.65 -27.38
N ASN A 69 2.25 6.12 -26.22
CA ASN A 69 3.15 5.80 -25.12
C ASN A 69 2.62 4.59 -24.33
N THR A 70 3.53 3.79 -23.76
CA THR A 70 3.18 2.82 -22.70
C THR A 70 3.60 3.39 -21.35
N ILE A 71 2.76 3.27 -20.33
CA ILE A 71 3.07 3.70 -18.97
C ILE A 71 3.10 2.48 -18.06
N TRP A 72 4.19 2.31 -17.33
CA TRP A 72 4.35 1.27 -16.33
C TRP A 72 4.34 1.88 -14.94
N TYR A 73 3.60 1.27 -14.03
CA TYR A 73 3.54 1.69 -12.63
C TYR A 73 4.14 0.59 -11.75
N TYR A 74 5.15 1.00 -10.98
CA TYR A 74 5.70 0.21 -9.88
C TYR A 74 5.25 0.86 -8.59
N ILE A 75 4.38 0.18 -7.85
CA ILE A 75 3.76 0.72 -6.65
C ILE A 75 4.23 -0.15 -5.48
N PHE A 76 4.75 0.48 -4.44
CA PHE A 76 5.07 -0.15 -3.16
C PHE A 76 4.22 0.50 -2.08
N ILE A 77 3.47 -0.30 -1.33
CA ILE A 77 2.64 0.16 -0.21
C ILE A 77 3.13 -0.54 1.05
N LYS A 78 3.38 0.25 2.08
CA LYS A 78 3.65 -0.20 3.44
C LYS A 78 2.54 0.35 4.34
N LYS A 79 1.84 -0.55 5.03
CA LYS A 79 0.85 -0.19 6.04
C LYS A 79 1.34 -0.68 7.40
N SER A 80 1.45 0.25 8.36
CA SER A 80 1.94 0.00 9.71
C SER A 80 1.17 0.88 10.67
N ASN A 81 0.49 0.28 11.66
CA ASN A 81 -0.21 0.98 12.75
C ASN A 81 -0.87 2.31 12.31
N SER A 82 -1.92 2.20 11.49
CA SER A 82 -2.68 3.29 10.84
C SER A 82 -1.93 4.19 9.84
N LYS A 83 -0.61 4.14 9.75
CA LYS A 83 0.16 4.86 8.73
C LYS A 83 0.19 4.09 7.41
N LEU A 84 -0.07 4.77 6.31
CA LEU A 84 0.10 4.26 4.95
C LEU A 84 1.20 5.04 4.25
N GLU A 85 2.28 4.35 3.90
CA GLU A 85 3.37 4.88 3.08
C GLU A 85 3.28 4.23 1.70
N GLN A 86 3.23 5.04 0.65
CA GLN A 86 3.20 4.56 -0.72
C GLN A 86 4.30 5.24 -1.53
N ASN A 87 5.16 4.43 -2.14
CA ASN A 87 6.17 4.87 -3.09
C ASN A 87 5.78 4.36 -4.48
N THR A 88 5.67 5.26 -5.44
CA THR A 88 5.28 4.94 -6.81
C THR A 88 6.32 5.45 -7.79
N ILE A 89 6.77 4.58 -8.69
CA ILE A 89 7.60 4.94 -9.83
C ILE A 89 6.77 4.73 -11.10
N ILE A 90 6.67 5.78 -11.89
CA ILE A 90 5.96 5.80 -13.16
C ILE A 90 7.01 5.91 -14.27
N LEU A 91 7.05 4.90 -15.12
CA LEU A 91 7.95 4.82 -16.26
C LEU A 91 7.15 5.00 -17.54
N ILE A 92 7.55 5.95 -18.37
CA ILE A 92 6.87 6.24 -19.64
C ILE A 92 7.78 5.81 -20.78
N PHE A 93 7.26 4.97 -21.65
CA PHE A 93 7.92 4.47 -22.85
C PHE A 93 7.28 5.07 -24.09
N ASN A 94 8.11 5.39 -25.08
CA ASN A 94 7.64 5.77 -26.40
C ASN A 94 7.20 4.56 -27.25
N ASN A 95 6.70 4.82 -28.45
CA ASN A 95 6.31 3.78 -29.43
C ASN A 95 7.45 2.83 -29.84
N LYS A 96 8.73 3.21 -29.65
CA LYS A 96 9.90 2.35 -29.90
C LYS A 96 10.30 1.53 -28.67
N ASN A 97 9.44 1.44 -27.65
CA ASN A 97 9.68 0.73 -26.39
C ASN A 97 10.92 1.22 -25.61
N LYS A 98 11.28 2.50 -25.78
CA LYS A 98 12.37 3.16 -25.06
C LYS A 98 11.82 4.05 -23.95
N LEU A 99 12.46 3.98 -22.78
CA LEU A 99 12.12 4.83 -21.64
C LEU A 99 12.42 6.29 -21.96
N ILE A 100 11.42 7.16 -21.86
CA ILE A 100 11.55 8.59 -22.12
C ILE A 100 11.35 9.46 -20.87
N ASN A 101 10.68 8.94 -19.84
CA ASN A 101 10.43 9.70 -18.63
C ASN A 101 10.29 8.79 -17.40
N ILE A 102 10.74 9.29 -16.26
CA ILE A 102 10.72 8.64 -14.95
C ILE A 102 10.10 9.64 -13.96
N LYS A 103 8.99 9.28 -13.32
CA LYS A 103 8.39 10.07 -12.24
C LYS A 103 8.39 9.25 -10.95
N LYS A 104 8.78 9.87 -9.84
CA LYS A 104 8.73 9.28 -8.49
C LYS A 104 7.71 10.05 -7.66
N ILE A 105 6.82 9.33 -6.99
CA ILE A 105 5.76 9.90 -6.14
C ILE A 105 5.81 9.17 -4.81
N ASN A 106 5.97 9.92 -3.72
CA ASN A 106 5.92 9.38 -2.36
C ASN A 106 4.71 9.98 -1.66
N LEU A 107 3.87 9.15 -1.07
CA LEU A 107 2.67 9.51 -0.35
C LEU A 107 2.74 8.94 1.06
N ILE A 108 2.49 9.78 2.06
CA ILE A 108 2.38 9.37 3.45
C ILE A 108 1.02 9.84 3.93
N LYS A 109 0.18 8.89 4.36
CA LYS A 109 -1.13 9.16 4.94
C LYS A 109 -1.13 8.70 6.40
N ASN A 110 -1.51 9.61 7.29
CA ASN A 110 -1.71 9.37 8.70
C ASN A 110 -3.18 9.08 9.00
#